data_AF-A0A925UX53-F1
#
_entry.id   AF-A0A925UX53-F1
#
_cell.length_a   1.000
_cell.length_b   1.000
_cell.length_c   1.000
_cell.angle_alpha   90.00
_cell.angle_beta   90.00
_cell.angle_gamma   90.00
#
_symmetry.space_group_name_H-M   'P 1'
#
loop_
_entity.id
_entity.type
_entity.pdbx_description
1 polymer ?
#
loop_
_entity_poly.entity_id
_entity_poly.type
_entity_poly.pdbx_seq_one_letter_code
_entity_poly.pdbx_strand_id
1 'polypeptide(L)'
;MNKGLLIASFVGFVAFAGAQPSQLLRIKTKAGQSYSYLMTVQQGAGAQSMKIGFQMTMKIAKVQSGQFTMNTTMGEVTMNGQPAPPAATVQLKKLLVVSVLDSRGRILKSETRGVPGMSDAANQGSSVPFPEKAVKVGGTWVGEADIQGQKVKTTYKLIAFKPVAGKQAAVIHAVPSGMKNFVVKGPIVFSVELATGFPLSMSMAGTATQGTSTQNVAMTMRRL
;
A
#
# COMPACT_ATOMS: atom_id res chain seq x y z
N MET A 1 -7.86 -67.52 14.16
CA MET A 1 -7.26 -66.97 12.92
C MET A 1 -7.76 -65.54 12.73
N ASN A 2 -6.83 -64.62 12.56
CA ASN A 2 -6.93 -63.16 12.72
C ASN A 2 -7.97 -62.44 11.87
N LYS A 3 -8.42 -61.27 12.37
CA LYS A 3 -8.34 -59.91 11.76
C LYS A 3 -9.30 -59.01 12.56
N GLY A 4 -8.85 -58.15 13.47
CA GLY A 4 -8.01 -56.98 13.24
C GLY A 4 -8.80 -55.76 13.74
N LEU A 5 -8.59 -55.37 15.00
CA LEU A 5 -9.25 -54.22 15.64
C LEU A 5 -8.61 -52.93 15.12
N LEU A 6 -9.33 -52.16 14.31
CA LEU A 6 -8.92 -50.84 13.84
C LEU A 6 -9.18 -49.81 14.96
N ILE A 7 -8.12 -49.38 15.64
CA ILE A 7 -8.16 -48.23 16.53
C ILE A 7 -8.05 -46.99 15.65
N ALA A 8 -9.17 -46.28 15.45
CA ALA A 8 -9.18 -44.98 14.80
C ALA A 8 -8.65 -43.93 15.78
N SER A 9 -7.36 -43.61 15.70
CA SER A 9 -6.76 -42.50 16.43
C SER A 9 -7.21 -41.18 15.80
N PHE A 10 -8.25 -40.57 16.36
CA PHE A 10 -8.65 -39.20 16.06
C PHE A 10 -7.62 -38.24 16.68
N VAL A 11 -6.63 -37.81 15.90
CA VAL A 11 -5.79 -36.66 16.29
C VAL A 11 -6.66 -35.43 16.17
N GLY A 12 -7.26 -35.02 17.30
CA GLY A 12 -7.99 -33.77 17.40
C GLY A 12 -7.05 -32.61 17.10
N PHE A 13 -7.25 -31.94 15.96
CA PHE A 13 -6.63 -30.65 15.69
C PHE A 13 -7.28 -29.64 16.63
N VAL A 14 -6.68 -29.40 17.80
CA VAL A 14 -7.10 -28.33 18.70
C VAL A 14 -6.76 -27.02 17.98
N ALA A 15 -7.77 -26.41 17.37
CA ALA A 15 -7.68 -25.04 16.92
C ALA A 15 -7.56 -24.15 18.15
N PHE A 16 -6.33 -23.82 18.54
CA PHE A 16 -6.07 -22.76 19.51
C PHE A 16 -6.55 -21.44 18.88
N ALA A 17 -7.81 -21.09 19.16
CA ALA A 17 -8.31 -19.72 19.05
C ALA A 17 -7.69 -18.87 20.18
N GLY A 18 -6.35 -18.80 20.22
CA GLY A 18 -5.65 -17.87 21.09
C GLY A 18 -5.99 -16.46 20.62
N ALA A 19 -6.55 -15.64 21.49
CA ALA A 19 -6.78 -14.23 21.20
C ALA A 19 -5.44 -13.60 20.78
N GLN A 20 -5.28 -13.30 19.49
CA GLN A 20 -4.04 -12.69 19.01
C GLN A 20 -3.82 -11.36 19.76
N PRO A 21 -2.61 -11.12 20.30
CA PRO A 21 -2.34 -9.93 21.08
C PRO A 21 -2.55 -8.68 20.22
N SER A 22 -3.11 -7.63 20.82
CA SER A 22 -3.23 -6.33 20.17
C SER A 22 -1.85 -5.78 19.82
N GLN A 23 -1.70 -5.21 18.64
CA GLN A 23 -0.44 -4.61 18.21
C GLN A 23 -0.58 -3.11 17.93
N LEU A 24 0.42 -2.34 18.37
CA LEU A 24 0.54 -0.93 18.05
C LEU A 24 1.31 -0.77 16.74
N LEU A 25 0.58 -0.46 15.67
CA LEU A 25 1.17 -0.23 14.34
C LEU A 25 1.80 1.17 14.30
N ARG A 26 3.07 1.26 13.90
CA ARG A 26 3.83 2.53 13.81
C ARG A 26 4.91 2.41 12.74
N ILE A 27 5.33 3.55 12.19
CA ILE A 27 6.57 3.65 11.43
C ILE A 27 7.75 3.46 12.39
N LYS A 28 8.67 2.56 12.01
CA LYS A 28 9.84 2.11 12.78
C LYS A 28 11.06 2.01 11.87
N THR A 29 11.36 3.09 11.16
CA THR A 29 12.49 3.16 10.22
C THR A 29 13.63 4.03 10.75
N LYS A 30 14.80 3.91 10.13
CA LYS A 30 16.01 4.68 10.46
C LYS A 30 16.46 5.49 9.25
N ALA A 31 17.12 6.63 9.51
CA ALA A 31 17.76 7.40 8.46
C ALA A 31 18.74 6.54 7.65
N GLY A 32 18.79 6.76 6.34
CA GLY A 32 19.59 5.99 5.39
C GLY A 32 18.90 4.75 4.83
N GLN A 33 17.84 4.23 5.47
CA GLN A 33 17.09 3.10 4.91
C GLN A 33 16.39 3.48 3.60
N SER A 34 16.34 2.53 2.67
CA SER A 34 15.70 2.71 1.37
C SER A 34 14.78 1.53 1.05
N TYR A 35 13.67 1.82 0.38
CA TYR A 35 12.66 0.85 -0.02
C TYR A 35 12.28 1.10 -1.48
N SER A 36 12.51 0.12 -2.33
CA SER A 36 12.16 0.19 -3.75
C SER A 36 10.86 -0.56 -4.01
N TYR A 37 10.01 -0.01 -4.87
CA TYR A 37 8.69 -0.54 -5.18
C TYR A 37 8.49 -0.61 -6.68
N LEU A 38 7.78 -1.63 -7.14
CA LEU A 38 7.15 -1.65 -8.44
C LEU A 38 5.65 -1.45 -8.25
N MET A 39 5.14 -0.31 -8.71
CA MET A 39 3.72 -0.07 -8.89
C MET A 39 3.31 -0.48 -10.29
N THR A 40 2.17 -1.13 -10.43
CA THR A 40 1.57 -1.49 -11.71
C THR A 40 0.14 -0.96 -11.72
N VAL A 41 -0.21 -0.19 -12.74
CA VAL A 41 -1.56 0.29 -13.00
C VAL A 41 -2.03 -0.35 -14.29
N GLN A 42 -3.13 -1.08 -14.24
CA GLN A 42 -3.81 -1.63 -15.41
C GLN A 42 -5.11 -0.85 -15.62
N GLN A 43 -5.27 -0.24 -16.80
CA GLN A 43 -6.46 0.53 -17.18
C GLN A 43 -7.13 -0.11 -18.41
N GLY A 44 -8.46 -0.04 -18.49
CA GLY A 44 -9.23 -0.57 -19.60
C GLY A 44 -9.71 -2.03 -19.40
N ALA A 45 -10.33 -2.60 -20.43
CA ALA A 45 -10.85 -3.97 -20.42
C ALA A 45 -10.50 -4.71 -21.73
N GLY A 46 -10.32 -6.03 -21.65
CA GLY A 46 -10.03 -6.88 -22.81
C GLY A 46 -8.75 -6.50 -23.55
N ALA A 47 -8.77 -6.61 -24.88
CA ALA A 47 -7.61 -6.37 -25.75
C ALA A 47 -7.10 -4.91 -25.75
N GLN A 48 -7.87 -3.96 -25.22
CA GLN A 48 -7.50 -2.54 -25.11
C GLN A 48 -6.91 -2.17 -23.74
N SER A 49 -6.63 -3.15 -22.87
CA SER A 49 -6.06 -2.85 -21.56
C SER A 49 -4.60 -2.40 -21.67
N MET A 50 -4.25 -1.31 -20.99
CA MET A 50 -2.88 -0.81 -20.87
C MET A 50 -2.35 -1.09 -19.48
N LYS A 51 -1.18 -1.72 -19.39
CA LYS A 51 -0.49 -1.99 -18.13
C LYS A 51 0.74 -1.10 -18.03
N ILE A 52 0.74 -0.17 -17.09
CA ILE A 52 1.86 0.74 -16.85
C ILE A 52 2.56 0.33 -15.56
N GLY A 53 3.87 0.11 -15.61
CA GLY A 53 4.70 -0.15 -14.45
C GLY A 53 5.56 1.06 -14.11
N PHE A 54 5.65 1.42 -12.82
CA PHE A 54 6.52 2.48 -12.32
C PHE A 54 7.38 1.93 -11.20
N GLN A 55 8.70 2.09 -11.31
CA GLN A 55 9.58 1.90 -10.16
C GLN A 55 9.62 3.17 -9.33
N MET A 56 9.58 3.02 -8.00
CA MET A 56 9.72 4.12 -7.06
C MET A 56 10.71 3.72 -5.98
N THR A 57 11.60 4.64 -5.59
CA THR A 57 12.52 4.42 -4.48
C THR A 57 12.24 5.45 -3.40
N MET A 58 11.97 4.97 -2.20
CA MET A 58 11.72 5.78 -1.01
C MET A 58 12.95 5.69 -0.11
N LYS A 59 13.66 6.81 0.10
CA LYS A 59 14.81 6.91 0.99
C LYS A 59 14.46 7.74 2.21
N ILE A 60 14.74 7.20 3.40
CA ILE A 60 14.57 7.91 4.66
C ILE A 60 15.76 8.86 4.83
N ALA A 61 15.54 10.13 4.51
CA ALA A 61 16.56 11.16 4.58
C ALA A 61 16.89 11.53 6.03
N LYS A 62 15.86 11.59 6.90
CA LYS A 62 16.02 12.06 8.28
C LYS A 62 14.97 11.44 9.20
N VAL A 63 15.35 11.17 10.44
CA VAL A 63 14.43 10.84 11.53
C VAL A 63 14.73 11.78 12.69
N GLN A 64 13.77 12.61 13.07
CA GLN A 64 13.94 13.57 14.16
C GLN A 64 12.61 13.78 14.87
N SER A 65 12.61 13.71 16.21
CA SER A 65 11.43 13.99 17.05
C SER A 65 10.17 13.23 16.62
N GLY A 66 10.30 11.95 16.25
CA GLY A 66 9.19 11.11 15.81
C GLY A 66 8.65 11.44 14.40
N GLN A 67 9.33 12.32 13.67
CA GLN A 67 9.05 12.63 12.27
C GLN A 67 10.07 11.98 11.34
N PHE A 68 9.61 11.59 10.16
CA PHE A 68 10.37 10.87 9.15
C PHE A 68 10.35 11.69 7.86
N THR A 69 11.50 12.24 7.49
CA THR A 69 11.66 12.89 6.18
C THR A 69 12.06 11.85 5.16
N MET A 70 11.30 11.80 4.08
CA MET A 70 11.45 10.80 3.03
C MET A 70 11.56 11.46 1.67
N ASN A 71 12.53 10.98 0.90
CA ASN A 71 12.73 11.35 -0.50
C ASN A 71 12.24 10.19 -1.37
N THR A 72 11.21 10.43 -2.17
CA THR A 72 10.71 9.48 -3.17
C THR A 72 11.19 9.92 -4.53
N THR A 73 11.89 9.03 -5.23
CA THR A 73 12.31 9.22 -6.63
C THR A 73 11.63 8.19 -7.52
N MET A 74 11.39 8.58 -8.78
CA MET A 74 10.85 7.67 -9.78
C MET A 74 11.98 7.02 -10.56
N GLY A 75 11.81 5.74 -10.88
CA GLY A 75 12.76 4.92 -11.62
C GLY A 75 12.28 4.66 -13.04
N GLU A 76 12.45 3.41 -13.48
CA GLU A 76 12.01 2.97 -14.80
C GLU A 76 10.50 2.93 -14.92
N VAL A 77 10.03 3.16 -16.15
CA VAL A 77 8.63 3.01 -16.53
C VAL A 77 8.51 1.96 -17.62
N THR A 78 7.50 1.11 -17.49
CA THR A 78 7.14 0.13 -18.50
C THR A 78 5.71 0.34 -19.00
N MET A 79 5.48 0.09 -20.29
CA MET A 79 4.17 0.03 -20.91
C MET A 79 4.00 -1.36 -21.51
N ASN A 80 2.98 -2.08 -21.06
CA ASN A 80 2.71 -3.47 -21.42
C ASN A 80 3.94 -4.40 -21.23
N GLY A 81 4.74 -4.11 -20.20
CA GLY A 81 5.96 -4.86 -19.86
C GLY A 81 7.21 -4.46 -20.65
N GLN A 82 7.08 -3.60 -21.66
CA GLN A 82 8.22 -3.07 -22.41
C GLN A 82 8.66 -1.72 -21.83
N PRO A 83 9.95 -1.35 -21.89
CA PRO A 83 10.40 -0.02 -21.49
C PRO A 83 9.61 1.09 -22.21
N ALA A 84 9.16 2.08 -21.44
CA ALA A 84 8.52 3.27 -22.02
C ALA A 84 9.55 4.11 -22.82
N PRO A 85 9.10 4.98 -23.75
CA PRO A 85 10.01 5.83 -24.51
C PRO A 85 10.98 6.61 -23.61
N PRO A 86 12.27 6.74 -23.98
CA PRO A 86 13.28 7.37 -23.12
C PRO A 86 12.89 8.76 -22.62
N ALA A 87 12.23 9.57 -23.46
CA ALA A 87 11.77 10.90 -23.09
C ALA A 87 10.81 10.91 -21.88
N ALA A 88 9.89 9.94 -21.80
CA ALA A 88 8.96 9.81 -20.67
C ALA A 88 9.71 9.42 -19.38
N THR A 89 10.63 8.47 -19.48
CA THR A 89 11.45 8.00 -18.35
C THR A 89 12.38 9.09 -17.81
N VAL A 90 13.00 9.88 -18.70
CA VAL A 90 13.91 10.97 -18.30
C VAL A 90 13.18 12.05 -17.51
N GLN A 91 11.96 12.42 -17.91
CA GLN A 91 11.17 13.41 -17.18
C GLN A 91 10.75 12.92 -15.80
N LEU A 92 10.31 11.65 -15.70
CA LEU A 92 9.90 11.06 -14.43
C LEU A 92 11.07 10.93 -13.45
N LYS A 93 12.26 10.53 -13.92
CA LYS A 93 13.46 10.45 -13.07
C LYS A 93 13.87 11.80 -12.45
N LYS A 94 13.42 12.93 -12.99
CA LYS A 94 13.63 14.27 -12.40
C LYS A 94 12.66 14.59 -11.26
N LEU A 95 11.58 13.81 -11.10
CA LEU A 95 10.64 14.01 -10.02
C LEU A 95 11.25 13.56 -8.70
N LEU A 96 11.25 14.49 -7.75
CA LEU A 96 11.58 14.24 -6.36
C LEU A 96 10.40 14.69 -5.51
N VAL A 97 9.84 13.77 -4.73
CA VAL A 97 8.87 14.10 -3.69
C VAL A 97 9.55 14.03 -2.34
N VAL A 98 9.52 15.14 -1.61
CA VAL A 98 9.98 15.21 -0.24
C VAL A 98 8.75 15.26 0.65
N SER A 99 8.57 14.23 1.48
CA SER A 99 7.46 14.18 2.44
C SER A 99 7.97 14.05 3.86
N VAL A 100 7.22 14.61 4.81
CA VAL A 100 7.46 14.47 6.24
C VAL A 100 6.26 13.74 6.83
N LEU A 101 6.51 12.60 7.47
CA LEU A 101 5.48 11.79 8.11
C LEU A 101 5.68 11.77 9.62
N ASP A 102 4.60 11.63 10.38
CA ASP A 102 4.69 11.28 11.80
C ASP A 102 4.82 9.75 12.02
N SER A 103 4.97 9.33 13.27
CA SER A 103 5.07 7.91 13.64
C SER A 103 3.82 7.07 13.33
N ARG A 104 2.68 7.70 13.04
CA ARG A 104 1.46 7.04 12.59
C ARG A 104 1.34 7.02 11.07
N GLY A 105 2.32 7.54 10.33
CA GLY A 105 2.27 7.61 8.88
C GLY A 105 1.41 8.74 8.33
N ARG A 106 0.99 9.70 9.15
CA ARG A 106 0.28 10.88 8.64
C ARG A 106 1.27 11.81 7.97
N ILE A 107 0.96 12.25 6.76
CA ILE A 107 1.75 13.24 6.03
C ILE A 107 1.53 14.59 6.70
N LEU A 108 2.61 15.16 7.25
CA LEU A 108 2.64 16.50 7.87
C LEU A 108 3.00 17.58 6.85
N LYS A 109 3.85 17.24 5.88
CA LYS A 109 4.30 18.12 4.80
C LYS A 109 4.61 17.29 3.57
N SER A 110 4.32 17.83 2.39
CA SER A 110 4.84 17.29 1.14
C SER A 110 5.22 18.41 0.18
N GLU A 111 6.35 18.24 -0.50
CA GLU A 111 6.83 19.11 -1.57
C GLU A 111 7.19 18.22 -2.76
N THR A 112 6.70 18.58 -3.94
CA THR A 112 7.16 17.97 -5.19
C THR A 112 8.09 18.95 -5.89
N ARG A 113 9.27 18.47 -6.26
CA ARG A 113 10.23 19.20 -7.12
C ARG A 113 10.31 18.47 -8.45
N GLY A 114 10.18 19.21 -9.55
CA GLY A 114 10.22 18.65 -10.90
C GLY A 114 9.02 19.07 -11.75
N VAL A 115 8.60 18.19 -12.68
CA VAL A 115 7.60 18.49 -13.73
C VAL A 115 6.26 18.95 -13.13
N PRO A 116 5.76 20.15 -13.47
CA PRO A 116 4.45 20.65 -13.04
C PRO A 116 3.31 19.69 -13.41
N GLY A 117 2.33 19.50 -12.51
CA GLY A 117 1.14 18.67 -12.76
C GLY A 117 1.21 17.20 -12.33
N MET A 118 2.37 16.71 -11.85
CA MET A 118 2.56 15.33 -11.36
C MET A 118 2.61 15.21 -9.82
N SER A 119 2.44 16.32 -9.09
CA SER A 119 2.60 16.39 -7.62
C SER A 119 1.62 15.52 -6.85
N ASP A 120 0.38 15.45 -7.31
CA ASP A 120 -0.71 14.86 -6.52
C ASP A 120 -0.70 13.33 -6.57
N ALA A 121 -0.23 12.74 -7.68
CA ALA A 121 -0.14 11.28 -7.84
C ALA A 121 1.00 10.69 -6.99
N ALA A 122 2.12 11.39 -6.89
CA ALA A 122 3.30 10.92 -6.17
C ALA A 122 3.15 10.99 -4.62
N ASN A 123 2.17 11.76 -4.13
CA ASN A 123 1.84 11.86 -2.70
C ASN A 123 0.94 10.73 -2.17
N GLN A 124 0.31 9.95 -3.06
CA GLN A 124 -0.78 9.03 -2.68
C GLN A 124 -0.31 7.60 -2.31
N GLY A 125 0.95 7.25 -2.57
CA GLY A 125 1.42 5.86 -2.47
C GLY A 125 1.95 5.41 -1.10
N SER A 126 2.15 6.31 -0.14
CA SER A 126 3.21 6.07 0.86
C SER A 126 2.79 5.78 2.30
N SER A 127 1.52 5.93 2.69
CA SER A 127 1.19 5.62 4.09
C SER A 127 -0.25 5.28 4.40
N VAL A 128 -0.41 4.21 5.19
CA VAL A 128 -1.65 3.89 5.90
C VAL A 128 -1.59 4.62 7.24
N PRO A 129 -2.51 5.56 7.54
CA PRO A 129 -2.54 6.20 8.85
C PRO A 129 -2.88 5.14 9.91
N PHE A 130 -1.95 4.89 10.83
CA PHE A 130 -2.09 3.88 11.87
C PHE A 130 -2.98 4.36 13.04
N PRO A 131 -3.71 3.43 13.69
CA PRO A 131 -4.60 3.79 14.80
C PRO A 131 -3.81 4.33 15.99
N GLU A 132 -4.43 5.20 16.77
CA GLU A 132 -3.80 5.74 17.98
C GLU A 132 -3.53 4.65 19.02
N LYS A 133 -4.47 3.74 19.21
CA LYS A 133 -4.38 2.62 20.15
C LYS A 133 -3.98 1.34 19.44
N ALA A 134 -3.48 0.37 20.20
CA ALA A 134 -3.19 -0.96 19.68
C ALA A 134 -4.47 -1.61 19.13
N VAL A 135 -4.33 -2.33 18.02
CA VAL A 135 -5.46 -2.96 17.31
C VAL A 135 -5.29 -4.48 17.30
N LYS A 136 -6.40 -5.20 17.47
CA LYS A 136 -6.48 -6.67 17.34
C LYS A 136 -7.00 -7.03 15.97
N VAL A 137 -6.78 -8.27 15.52
CA VAL A 137 -7.43 -8.78 14.31
C VAL A 137 -8.95 -8.60 14.42
N GLY A 138 -9.56 -8.12 13.34
CA GLY A 138 -10.96 -7.72 13.29
C GLY A 138 -11.21 -6.26 13.69
N GLY A 139 -10.29 -5.64 14.42
CA GLY A 139 -10.39 -4.25 14.87
C GLY A 139 -10.33 -3.26 13.71
N THR A 140 -11.03 -2.14 13.88
CA THR A 140 -11.21 -1.11 12.87
C THR A 140 -10.78 0.26 13.36
N TRP A 141 -10.39 1.13 12.43
CA TRP A 141 -10.14 2.54 12.68
C TRP A 141 -10.43 3.35 11.42
N VAL A 142 -10.52 4.66 11.60
CA VAL A 142 -10.77 5.61 10.52
C VAL A 142 -9.53 6.45 10.31
N GLY A 143 -9.18 6.66 9.04
CA GLY A 143 -8.28 7.73 8.62
C GLY A 143 -8.98 8.69 7.69
N GLU A 144 -8.54 9.94 7.72
CA GLU A 144 -9.03 11.00 6.83
C GLU A 144 -7.84 11.61 6.11
N ALA A 145 -8.02 11.90 4.83
CA ALA A 145 -7.05 12.58 4.00
C ALA A 145 -7.77 13.56 3.08
N ASP A 146 -7.11 14.68 2.79
CA ASP A 146 -7.51 15.54 1.67
C ASP A 146 -6.75 15.07 0.43
N ILE A 147 -7.50 14.59 -0.57
CA ILE A 147 -6.96 14.14 -1.84
C ILE A 147 -7.57 15.05 -2.92
N GLN A 148 -6.75 15.94 -3.48
CA GLN A 148 -7.16 16.87 -4.54
C GLN A 148 -8.38 17.74 -4.16
N GLY A 149 -8.41 18.25 -2.92
CA GLY A 149 -9.52 19.04 -2.40
C GLY A 149 -10.75 18.21 -2.01
N GLN A 150 -10.68 16.88 -2.11
CA GLN A 150 -11.74 15.96 -1.67
C GLN A 150 -11.35 15.36 -0.33
N LYS A 151 -12.19 15.58 0.69
CA LYS A 151 -12.08 14.87 1.96
C LYS A 151 -12.46 13.41 1.76
N VAL A 152 -11.47 12.53 1.77
CA VAL A 152 -11.64 11.08 1.68
C VAL A 152 -11.56 10.49 3.07
N LYS A 153 -12.64 9.85 3.50
CA LYS A 153 -12.69 9.08 4.74
C LYS A 153 -12.50 7.62 4.42
N THR A 154 -11.52 6.99 5.06
CA THR A 154 -11.17 5.58 4.83
C THR A 154 -11.35 4.77 6.10
N THR A 155 -12.16 3.71 6.01
CA THR A 155 -12.29 2.72 7.09
C THR A 155 -11.26 1.63 6.89
N TYR A 156 -10.39 1.45 7.88
CA TYR A 156 -9.39 0.39 7.90
C TYR A 156 -9.82 -0.74 8.83
N LYS A 157 -9.50 -1.96 8.47
CA LYS A 157 -9.70 -3.17 9.28
C LYS A 157 -8.44 -4.03 9.26
N LEU A 158 -7.93 -4.37 10.45
CA LEU A 158 -6.85 -5.34 10.56
C LEU A 158 -7.42 -6.75 10.32
N ILE A 159 -6.87 -7.46 9.33
CA ILE A 159 -7.36 -8.78 8.91
C ILE A 159 -6.52 -9.90 9.48
N ALA A 160 -5.21 -9.75 9.49
CA ALA A 160 -4.30 -10.79 9.94
C ALA A 160 -2.91 -10.24 10.24
N PHE A 161 -2.16 -10.99 11.04
CA PHE A 161 -0.70 -10.96 11.03
C PHE A 161 -0.21 -12.23 10.34
N LYS A 162 0.57 -12.08 9.27
CA LYS A 162 1.12 -13.23 8.54
C LYS A 162 2.39 -12.87 7.77
N PRO A 163 3.23 -13.85 7.40
CA PRO A 163 4.34 -13.63 6.48
C PRO A 163 3.84 -13.17 5.11
N VAL A 164 4.42 -12.10 4.57
CA VAL A 164 4.26 -11.63 3.19
C VAL A 164 5.66 -11.33 2.65
N ALA A 165 6.02 -11.91 1.50
CA ALA A 165 7.36 -11.79 0.92
C ALA A 165 8.49 -12.11 1.95
N GLY A 166 8.30 -13.16 2.74
CA GLY A 166 9.25 -13.60 3.78
C GLY A 166 9.31 -12.72 5.03
N LYS A 167 8.43 -11.72 5.16
CA LYS A 167 8.46 -10.75 6.28
C LYS A 167 7.16 -10.75 7.07
N GLN A 168 7.26 -10.62 8.39
CA GLN A 168 6.08 -10.51 9.26
C GLN A 168 5.31 -9.22 8.95
N ALA A 169 4.03 -9.35 8.61
CA ALA A 169 3.23 -8.25 8.13
C ALA A 169 1.83 -8.19 8.76
N ALA A 170 1.32 -6.98 8.94
CA ALA A 170 -0.10 -6.73 9.14
C ALA A 170 -0.80 -6.66 7.77
N VAL A 171 -1.88 -7.42 7.59
CA VAL A 171 -2.76 -7.33 6.42
C VAL A 171 -3.95 -6.46 6.78
N ILE A 172 -4.17 -5.40 6.01
CA ILE A 172 -5.16 -4.37 6.31
C ILE A 172 -6.06 -4.22 5.11
N HIS A 173 -7.38 -4.27 5.33
CA HIS A 173 -8.37 -3.85 4.35
C HIS A 173 -8.69 -2.38 4.56
N ALA A 174 -8.73 -1.60 3.49
CA ALA A 174 -9.11 -0.20 3.51
C ALA A 174 -10.28 0.02 2.55
N VAL A 175 -11.32 0.70 3.04
CA VAL A 175 -12.53 1.02 2.28
C VAL A 175 -12.70 2.54 2.29
N PRO A 176 -12.26 3.24 1.23
CA PRO A 176 -12.43 4.68 1.12
C PRO A 176 -13.87 5.04 0.76
N SER A 177 -14.29 6.23 1.18
CA SER A 177 -15.58 6.85 0.90
C SER A 177 -15.38 8.34 0.56
N GLY A 178 -16.25 8.89 -0.27
CA GLY A 178 -16.20 10.30 -0.69
C GLY A 178 -15.41 10.59 -1.96
N MET A 179 -14.90 9.57 -2.66
CA MET A 179 -14.26 9.73 -3.97
C MET A 179 -15.32 9.83 -5.08
N LYS A 180 -15.37 10.96 -5.79
CA LYS A 180 -16.39 11.19 -6.84
C LYS A 180 -16.10 10.45 -8.16
N ASN A 181 -14.82 10.40 -8.55
CA ASN A 181 -14.41 9.91 -9.88
C ASN A 181 -13.82 8.50 -9.86
N PHE A 182 -13.85 7.83 -8.70
CA PHE A 182 -13.31 6.49 -8.52
C PHE A 182 -14.20 5.65 -7.61
N VAL A 183 -14.62 4.49 -8.10
CA VAL A 183 -15.39 3.51 -7.33
C VAL A 183 -14.51 2.28 -7.12
N VAL A 184 -14.17 1.98 -5.86
CA VAL A 184 -13.39 0.79 -5.52
C VAL A 184 -14.29 -0.45 -5.60
N LYS A 185 -13.82 -1.50 -6.29
CA LYS A 185 -14.43 -2.83 -6.32
C LYS A 185 -13.80 -3.67 -5.21
N GLY A 186 -14.44 -3.74 -4.05
CA GLY A 186 -13.93 -4.43 -2.86
C GLY A 186 -12.97 -3.58 -2.01
N PRO A 187 -12.32 -4.15 -0.98
CA PRO A 187 -11.35 -3.42 -0.18
C PRO A 187 -10.02 -3.25 -0.93
N ILE A 188 -9.35 -2.13 -0.69
CA ILE A 188 -7.92 -2.00 -0.96
C ILE A 188 -7.19 -2.87 0.07
N VAL A 189 -6.30 -3.75 -0.38
CA VAL A 189 -5.55 -4.65 0.50
C VAL A 189 -4.12 -4.15 0.62
N PHE A 190 -3.71 -3.79 1.84
CA PHE A 190 -2.33 -3.47 2.17
C PHE A 190 -1.69 -4.61 2.95
N SER A 191 -0.40 -4.83 2.73
CA SER A 191 0.43 -5.54 3.70
C SER A 191 1.54 -4.61 4.17
N VAL A 192 1.71 -4.50 5.49
CA VAL A 192 2.65 -3.59 6.14
C VAL A 192 3.62 -4.41 6.96
N GLU A 193 4.92 -4.27 6.71
CA GLU A 193 5.97 -4.95 7.48
C GLU A 193 5.97 -4.44 8.94
N LEU A 194 5.83 -5.34 9.91
CA LEU A 194 5.75 -4.97 11.33
C LEU A 194 7.04 -4.36 11.87
N ALA A 195 8.17 -4.74 11.28
CA ALA A 195 9.49 -4.27 11.69
C ALA A 195 9.74 -2.80 11.32
N THR A 196 9.19 -2.32 10.20
CA THR A 196 9.47 -0.99 9.64
C THR A 196 8.26 -0.08 9.62
N GLY A 197 7.05 -0.64 9.60
CA GLY A 197 5.80 0.08 9.39
C GLY A 197 5.60 0.53 7.94
N PHE A 198 6.45 0.10 7.00
CA PHE A 198 6.29 0.41 5.58
C PHE A 198 5.53 -0.69 4.82
N PRO A 199 4.82 -0.33 3.73
CA PRO A 199 4.14 -1.31 2.90
C PRO A 199 5.13 -2.33 2.31
N LEU A 200 4.68 -3.58 2.23
CA LEU A 200 5.27 -4.65 1.42
C LEU A 200 4.50 -4.78 0.11
N SER A 201 3.18 -4.61 0.15
CA SER A 201 2.33 -4.63 -1.01
C SER A 201 1.05 -3.83 -0.84
N MET A 202 0.43 -3.53 -1.97
CA MET A 202 -0.93 -3.01 -2.09
C MET A 202 -1.60 -3.69 -3.28
N SER A 203 -2.89 -3.96 -3.18
CA SER A 203 -3.74 -4.23 -4.34
C SER A 203 -5.09 -3.53 -4.23
N MET A 204 -5.59 -3.06 -5.37
CA MET A 204 -6.94 -2.54 -5.49
C MET A 204 -7.48 -2.77 -6.90
N ALA A 205 -8.79 -2.85 -7.00
CA ALA A 205 -9.52 -2.80 -8.26
C ALA A 205 -10.65 -1.79 -8.13
N GLY A 206 -11.10 -1.24 -9.24
CA GLY A 206 -12.16 -0.26 -9.27
C GLY A 206 -12.51 0.18 -10.67
N THR A 207 -13.28 1.24 -10.75
CA THR A 207 -13.61 1.95 -11.99
C THR A 207 -13.34 3.43 -11.80
N ALA A 208 -12.61 4.01 -12.75
CA ALA A 208 -12.38 5.45 -12.83
C ALA A 208 -13.27 6.05 -13.91
N THR A 209 -13.86 7.21 -13.63
CA THR A 209 -14.63 7.99 -14.61
C THR A 209 -13.83 9.22 -15.03
N GLN A 210 -13.61 9.38 -16.33
CA GLN A 210 -12.94 10.54 -16.92
C GLN A 210 -13.80 11.06 -18.08
N GLY A 211 -14.36 12.26 -17.93
CA GLY A 211 -15.40 12.76 -18.84
C GLY A 211 -16.62 11.84 -18.83
N THR A 212 -17.05 11.39 -20.00
CA THR A 212 -18.17 10.44 -20.17
C THR A 212 -17.73 8.97 -20.14
N SER A 213 -16.41 8.69 -20.09
CA SER A 213 -15.88 7.33 -20.17
C SER A 213 -15.64 6.75 -18.77
N THR A 214 -16.13 5.53 -18.54
CA THR A 214 -15.79 4.72 -17.36
C THR A 214 -14.85 3.60 -17.75
N GLN A 215 -13.73 3.45 -17.05
CA GLN A 215 -12.75 2.40 -17.31
C GLN A 215 -12.46 1.59 -16.07
N ASN A 216 -12.26 0.28 -16.23
CA ASN A 216 -11.74 -0.56 -15.17
C ASN A 216 -10.30 -0.16 -14.86
N VAL A 217 -9.96 -0.10 -13.58
CA VAL A 217 -8.62 0.17 -13.10
C VAL A 217 -8.26 -0.86 -12.05
N ALA A 218 -7.10 -1.48 -12.20
CA ALA A 218 -6.48 -2.29 -11.16
C ALA A 218 -5.10 -1.70 -10.85
N MET A 219 -4.76 -1.61 -9.57
CA MET A 219 -3.43 -1.19 -9.15
C MET A 219 -2.83 -2.23 -8.22
N THR A 220 -1.55 -2.52 -8.43
CA THR A 220 -0.75 -3.28 -7.47
C THR A 220 0.53 -2.53 -7.16
N MET A 221 1.03 -2.71 -5.95
CA MET A 221 2.36 -2.30 -5.54
C MET A 221 3.00 -3.49 -4.87
N ARG A 222 4.29 -3.70 -5.15
CA ARG A 222 5.12 -4.64 -4.40
C ARG A 222 6.46 -4.02 -4.10
N ARG A 223 7.00 -4.30 -2.93
CA ARG A 223 8.38 -3.99 -2.60
C ARG A 223 9.32 -4.93 -3.37
N LEU A 224 10.41 -4.39 -3.89
CA LEU A 224 11.48 -5.09 -4.59
C LEU A 224 12.56 -5.56 -3.61
#